data_AF-A0A239M4P8-F1
#
_entry.id   AF-A0A239M4P8-F1
#
_cell.length_a   1.000
_cell.length_b   1.000
_cell.length_c   1.000
_cell.angle_alpha   90.00
_cell.angle_beta   90.00
_cell.angle_gamma   90.00
#
_symmetry.space_group_name_H-M   'P 1'
#
loop_
_entity.id
_entity.type
_entity.pdbx_description
1 polymer ?
#
loop_
_entity_poly.entity_id
_entity_poly.type
_entity_poly.pdbx_seq_one_letter_code
_entity_poly.pdbx_strand_id
1 'polypeptide(L)'
;MYGTAFDQAARQVYLAHRDGEARVGPLVELAFAVYEGGGRGRATRELLERPSAELTSADLVRLGGSLLAEAGFEPGFDLEPTWWTTLEQALAVVERDVRTAGVTGDLRLVIPDWDTEFGQAWVEFRGGCHGQGIRPSFGSRFEGALEIVADAVQEVVMETIWTAWPVCPEHRLGMHVDCARGHAIWVCRASRSHTVALVGELPAR
;
A
#
# COMPACT_ATOMS: atom_id res chain seq x y z
N MET A 1 16.97 12.76 0.22
CA MET A 1 15.86 13.30 1.03
C MET A 1 15.42 14.56 0.33
N TYR A 2 14.24 14.54 -0.30
CA TYR A 2 13.71 15.70 -1.00
C TYR A 2 13.11 16.68 0.03
N GLY A 3 13.17 17.99 -0.24
CA GLY A 3 12.69 19.02 0.69
C GLY A 3 11.18 19.31 0.55
N THR A 4 10.62 20.09 1.47
CA THR A 4 9.19 20.47 1.50
C THR A 4 8.63 21.02 0.19
N ALA A 5 9.47 21.67 -0.63
CA ALA A 5 9.10 22.17 -1.95
C ALA A 5 8.81 21.04 -2.96
N PHE A 6 9.57 19.94 -2.91
CA PHE A 6 9.32 18.76 -3.74
C PHE A 6 7.97 18.13 -3.36
N ASP A 7 7.73 17.94 -2.05
CA ASP A 7 6.49 17.33 -1.58
C ASP A 7 5.28 18.16 -2.01
N GLN A 8 5.35 19.49 -1.86
CA GLN A 8 4.29 20.39 -2.29
C GLN A 8 4.04 20.32 -3.82
N ALA A 9 5.10 20.36 -4.62
CA ALA A 9 5.00 20.29 -6.08
C ALA A 9 4.44 18.93 -6.54
N ALA A 10 4.92 17.83 -5.96
CA ALA A 10 4.45 16.48 -6.27
C ALA A 10 2.98 16.29 -5.93
N ARG A 11 2.53 16.79 -4.77
CA ARG A 11 1.11 16.77 -4.38
C ARG A 11 0.23 17.57 -5.32
N GLN A 12 0.67 18.76 -5.75
CA GLN A 12 -0.08 19.57 -6.71
C GLN A 12 -0.19 18.90 -8.07
N VAL A 13 0.91 18.34 -8.59
CA VAL A 13 0.91 17.59 -9.85
C VAL A 13 0.02 16.36 -9.75
N TYR A 14 0.04 15.64 -8.62
CA TYR A 14 -0.82 14.49 -8.38
C TYR A 14 -2.31 14.85 -8.45
N LEU A 15 -2.74 15.85 -7.68
CA LEU A 15 -4.14 16.29 -7.66
C LEU A 15 -4.60 16.74 -9.05
N ALA A 16 -3.80 17.58 -9.72
CA ALA A 16 -4.11 18.04 -11.06
C ALA A 16 -4.13 16.91 -12.09
N HIS A 17 -3.26 15.91 -11.97
CA HIS A 17 -3.24 14.75 -12.85
C HIS A 17 -4.48 13.87 -12.63
N ARG A 18 -4.84 13.60 -11.38
CA ARG A 18 -6.03 12.82 -11.00
C ARG A 18 -7.31 13.46 -11.51
N ASP A 19 -7.44 14.78 -11.36
CA ASP A 19 -8.65 15.52 -11.71
C ASP A 19 -8.70 15.89 -13.21
N GLY A 20 -7.67 15.51 -13.99
CA GLY A 20 -7.59 15.81 -15.43
C GLY A 20 -7.26 17.27 -15.74
N GLU A 21 -6.78 18.03 -14.76
CA GLU A 21 -6.49 19.46 -14.82
C GLU A 21 -4.98 19.77 -14.84
N ALA A 22 -4.16 18.89 -15.42
CA ALA A 22 -2.70 19.05 -15.45
C ALA A 22 -2.28 20.41 -16.05
N ARG A 23 -1.39 21.13 -15.34
CA ARG A 23 -0.88 22.46 -15.74
C ARG A 23 0.63 22.44 -15.87
N VAL A 24 1.15 23.19 -16.85
CA VAL A 24 2.59 23.25 -17.15
C VAL A 24 3.44 23.75 -15.97
N GLY A 25 2.97 24.75 -15.22
CA GLY A 25 3.72 25.35 -14.10
C GLY A 25 4.14 24.32 -13.04
N PRO A 26 3.19 23.67 -12.34
CA PRO A 26 3.49 22.64 -11.34
C PRO A 26 4.33 21.47 -11.88
N LEU A 27 4.12 21.07 -13.15
CA LEU A 27 4.91 20.02 -13.79
C LEU A 27 6.38 20.43 -13.96
N VAL A 28 6.63 21.67 -14.40
CA VAL A 28 7.99 22.20 -14.55
C VAL A 28 8.65 22.37 -13.19
N GLU A 29 7.93 22.88 -12.18
CA GLU A 29 8.44 23.00 -10.80
C GLU A 29 8.87 21.64 -10.24
N LEU A 30 8.03 20.61 -10.38
CA LEU A 30 8.38 19.25 -9.96
C LEU A 30 9.55 18.68 -10.78
N ALA A 31 9.59 18.91 -12.10
CA ALA A 31 10.69 18.45 -12.94
C ALA A 31 12.02 19.11 -12.54
N PHE A 32 12.02 20.40 -12.18
CA PHE A 32 13.19 21.07 -11.62
C PHE A 32 13.63 20.42 -10.31
N ALA A 33 12.70 20.21 -9.37
CA ALA A 33 13.03 19.57 -8.08
C ALA A 33 13.62 18.15 -8.26
N VAL A 34 13.04 17.34 -9.17
CA VAL A 34 13.56 16.01 -9.53
C VAL A 34 14.95 16.11 -10.13
N TYR A 35 15.18 17.07 -11.04
CA TYR A 35 16.47 17.30 -11.68
C TYR A 35 17.54 17.75 -10.68
N GLU A 36 17.22 18.67 -9.78
CA GLU A 36 18.14 19.12 -8.72
C GLU A 36 18.52 17.97 -7.78
N GLY A 37 17.59 17.05 -7.49
CA GLY A 37 17.86 15.82 -6.76
C GLY A 37 18.62 14.74 -7.53
N GLY A 38 19.05 15.01 -8.77
CA GLY A 38 19.84 14.09 -9.60
C GLY A 38 19.02 13.21 -10.55
N GLY A 39 17.69 13.32 -10.56
CA GLY A 39 16.83 12.62 -11.51
C GLY A 39 17.07 13.08 -12.95
N ARG A 40 17.16 12.14 -13.89
CA ARG A 40 17.39 12.41 -15.33
C ARG A 40 16.42 11.64 -16.23
N GLY A 41 15.23 11.36 -15.69
CA GLY A 41 14.18 10.63 -16.39
C GLY A 41 13.73 11.36 -17.66
N ARG A 42 13.00 10.63 -18.51
CA ARG A 42 12.57 11.12 -19.82
C ARG A 42 11.56 12.26 -19.66
N ALA A 43 10.58 12.11 -18.77
CA ALA A 43 9.58 13.14 -18.53
C ALA A 43 10.21 14.40 -17.92
N THR A 44 11.14 14.22 -16.99
CA THR A 44 11.94 15.30 -16.41
C THR A 44 12.66 16.10 -17.50
N ARG A 45 13.40 15.45 -18.40
CA ARG A 45 14.10 16.14 -19.50
C ARG A 45 13.15 16.81 -20.50
N GLU A 46 12.09 16.11 -20.90
CA GLU A 46 11.12 16.65 -21.87
C GLU A 46 10.47 17.94 -21.35
N LEU A 47 10.10 17.99 -20.06
CA LEU A 47 9.51 19.17 -19.44
C LEU A 47 10.48 20.35 -19.29
N LEU A 48 11.78 20.09 -19.14
CA LEU A 48 12.80 21.14 -18.98
C LEU A 48 13.35 21.65 -20.32
N GLU A 49 13.32 20.83 -21.37
CA GLU A 49 13.91 21.15 -22.67
C GLU A 49 12.88 21.64 -23.70
N ARG A 50 11.62 21.18 -23.64
CA ARG A 50 10.58 21.57 -24.60
C ARG A 50 9.92 22.90 -24.21
N PRO A 51 9.70 23.84 -25.15
CA PRO A 51 8.98 25.08 -24.85
C PRO A 51 7.57 24.81 -24.33
N SER A 52 7.18 25.48 -23.25
CA SER A 52 5.86 25.31 -22.62
C SER A 52 4.69 25.61 -23.55
N ALA A 53 4.86 26.54 -24.49
CA ALA A 53 3.87 26.90 -25.50
C ALA A 53 3.57 25.77 -26.50
N GLU A 54 4.45 24.77 -26.62
CA GLU A 54 4.27 23.62 -27.50
C GLU A 54 3.59 22.43 -26.82
N LEU A 55 3.44 22.45 -25.49
CA LEU A 55 2.85 21.35 -24.73
C LEU A 55 1.32 21.36 -24.86
N THR A 56 0.78 20.27 -25.38
CA THR A 56 -0.67 20.05 -25.47
C THR A 56 -1.23 19.53 -24.14
N SER A 57 -2.54 19.61 -23.93
CA SER A 57 -3.18 19.00 -22.75
C SER A 57 -2.90 17.49 -22.64
N ALA A 58 -2.84 16.78 -23.76
CA ALA A 58 -2.48 15.36 -23.80
C ALA A 58 -1.03 15.13 -23.35
N ASP A 59 -0.11 16.01 -23.74
CA ASP A 59 1.27 15.99 -23.25
C ASP A 59 1.33 16.20 -21.74
N LEU A 60 0.59 17.18 -21.21
CA LEU A 60 0.58 17.48 -19.77
C LEU A 60 0.07 16.30 -18.94
N VAL A 61 -0.99 15.62 -19.38
CA VAL A 61 -1.51 14.42 -18.70
C VAL A 61 -0.47 13.30 -18.72
N ARG A 62 0.08 12.97 -19.91
CA ARG A 62 1.10 11.91 -20.06
C ARG A 62 2.35 12.21 -19.23
N LEU A 63 2.85 13.43 -19.30
CA LEU A 63 4.07 13.86 -18.62
C LEU A 63 3.87 13.93 -17.11
N GLY A 64 2.69 14.34 -16.63
CA GLY A 64 2.38 14.33 -15.20
C GLY A 64 2.44 12.95 -14.59
N GLY A 65 1.77 11.96 -15.19
CA GLY A 65 1.83 10.58 -14.70
C GLY A 65 3.26 10.01 -14.74
N SER A 66 3.99 10.30 -15.82
CA SER A 66 5.37 9.82 -16.00
C SER A 66 6.33 10.49 -15.01
N LEU A 67 6.17 11.78 -14.74
CA LEU A 67 7.00 12.54 -13.82
C LEU A 67 6.79 12.10 -12.37
N LEU A 68 5.54 11.87 -11.95
CA LEU A 68 5.24 11.33 -10.62
C LEU A 68 5.88 9.95 -10.42
N ALA A 69 5.82 9.09 -11.44
CA ALA A 69 6.47 7.79 -11.42
C ALA A 69 8.00 7.89 -11.35
N GLU A 70 8.61 8.77 -12.15
CA GLU A 70 10.06 9.05 -12.09
C GLU A 70 10.51 9.61 -10.74
N ALA A 71 9.65 10.43 -10.11
CA ALA A 71 9.88 11.01 -8.80
C ALA A 71 9.72 9.99 -7.65
N GLY A 72 9.14 8.81 -7.92
CA GLY A 72 8.78 7.85 -6.89
C GLY A 72 7.71 8.37 -5.93
N PHE A 73 6.88 9.32 -6.38
CA PHE A 73 5.84 9.89 -5.54
C PHE A 73 4.71 8.88 -5.34
N GLU A 74 4.35 8.63 -4.09
CA GLU A 74 3.17 7.86 -3.72
C GLU A 74 2.24 8.73 -2.86
N PRO A 75 0.95 8.83 -3.21
CA PRO A 75 0.02 9.63 -2.43
C PRO A 75 -0.29 8.93 -1.09
N GLY A 76 -0.41 9.73 -0.04
CA GLY A 76 -0.83 9.28 1.29
C GLY A 76 -2.35 9.16 1.44
N PHE A 77 -2.79 8.68 2.61
CA PHE A 77 -4.22 8.58 2.95
C PHE A 77 -4.94 9.94 2.99
N ASP A 78 -4.21 11.04 3.16
CA ASP A 78 -4.76 12.39 3.12
C ASP A 78 -5.16 12.82 1.69
N LEU A 79 -4.46 12.33 0.67
CA LEU A 79 -4.79 12.55 -0.74
C LEU A 79 -5.80 11.52 -1.26
N GLU A 80 -5.69 10.28 -0.78
CA GLU A 80 -6.53 9.15 -1.18
C GLU A 80 -7.20 8.49 0.05
N PRO A 81 -8.18 9.16 0.69
CA PRO A 81 -8.79 8.67 1.93
C PRO A 81 -9.56 7.36 1.75
N THR A 82 -10.04 7.08 0.53
CA THR A 82 -10.74 5.82 0.22
C THR A 82 -9.82 4.60 0.37
N TRP A 83 -8.50 4.77 0.23
CA TRP A 83 -7.54 3.68 0.41
C TRP A 83 -7.52 3.16 1.83
N TRP A 84 -7.70 4.04 2.83
CA TRP A 84 -7.84 3.63 4.23
C TRP A 84 -9.07 2.73 4.40
N THR A 85 -10.21 3.13 3.84
CA THR A 85 -11.44 2.34 3.89
C THR A 85 -11.28 0.96 3.24
N THR A 86 -10.54 0.86 2.12
CA THR A 86 -10.22 -0.44 1.51
C THR A 86 -9.41 -1.33 2.45
N LEU A 87 -8.42 -0.78 3.15
CA LEU A 87 -7.64 -1.53 4.14
C LEU A 87 -8.50 -1.98 5.33
N GLU A 88 -9.42 -1.14 5.81
CA GLU A 88 -10.36 -1.51 6.89
C GLU A 88 -11.28 -2.65 6.47
N GLN A 89 -11.78 -2.63 5.24
CA GLN A 89 -12.59 -3.70 4.67
C GLN A 89 -11.80 -5.02 4.59
N ALA A 90 -10.55 -4.95 4.14
CA ALA A 90 -9.66 -6.10 4.13
C ALA A 90 -9.42 -6.63 5.56
N LEU A 91 -9.18 -5.76 6.54
CA LEU A 91 -9.00 -6.14 7.94
C LEU A 91 -10.23 -6.88 8.48
N ALA A 92 -11.44 -6.40 8.19
CA ALA A 92 -12.66 -7.07 8.62
C ALA A 92 -12.82 -8.49 8.05
N VAL A 93 -12.31 -8.75 6.84
CA VAL A 93 -12.28 -10.08 6.24
C VAL A 93 -11.30 -10.99 6.98
N VAL A 94 -10.08 -10.53 7.23
CA VAL A 94 -9.06 -11.31 7.96
C VAL A 94 -9.46 -11.52 9.43
N GLU A 95 -10.12 -10.56 10.06
CA GLU A 95 -10.60 -10.69 11.43
C GLU A 95 -11.55 -11.89 11.57
N ARG A 96 -12.39 -12.19 10.57
CA ARG A 96 -13.22 -13.39 10.59
C ARG A 96 -12.40 -14.65 10.78
N ASP A 97 -11.28 -14.79 10.08
CA ASP A 97 -10.37 -15.93 10.20
C ASP A 97 -9.71 -16.01 11.58
N VAL A 98 -9.32 -14.86 12.14
CA VAL A 98 -8.76 -14.75 13.50
C VAL A 98 -9.77 -15.25 14.51
N ARG A 99 -11.03 -14.80 14.42
CA ARG A 99 -12.12 -15.20 15.32
C ARG A 99 -12.48 -16.69 15.15
N THR A 100 -12.53 -17.19 13.92
CA THR A 100 -12.78 -18.61 13.63
C THR A 100 -11.70 -19.52 14.22
N ALA A 101 -10.45 -19.05 14.28
CA ALA A 101 -9.36 -19.76 14.94
C ALA A 101 -9.42 -19.70 16.49
N GLY A 102 -10.40 -19.00 17.06
CA GLY A 102 -10.56 -18.81 18.51
C GLY A 102 -9.64 -17.76 19.11
N VAL A 103 -8.97 -16.94 18.28
CA VAL A 103 -8.12 -15.84 18.74
C VAL A 103 -9.01 -14.65 19.07
N THR A 104 -8.91 -14.16 20.30
CA THR A 104 -9.73 -13.06 20.83
C THR A 104 -8.91 -11.79 21.05
N GLY A 105 -9.54 -10.63 20.94
CA GLY A 105 -8.89 -9.32 21.12
C GLY A 105 -9.24 -8.40 19.98
N ASP A 106 -9.00 -7.11 20.15
CA ASP A 106 -9.37 -6.12 19.14
C ASP A 106 -8.26 -5.99 18.09
N LEU A 107 -8.68 -5.99 16.83
CA LEU A 107 -7.86 -5.70 15.66
C LEU A 107 -8.29 -4.34 15.09
N ARG A 108 -7.31 -3.48 14.79
CA ARG A 108 -7.59 -2.19 14.15
C ARG A 108 -6.41 -1.73 13.32
N LEU A 109 -6.68 -0.86 12.35
CA LEU A 109 -5.65 -0.11 11.66
C LEU A 109 -5.34 1.17 12.44
N VAL A 110 -4.06 1.51 12.52
CA VAL A 110 -3.57 2.76 13.13
C VAL A 110 -2.48 3.37 12.26
N ILE A 111 -2.29 4.68 12.37
CA ILE A 111 -1.07 5.34 11.87
C ILE A 111 -0.33 5.81 13.13
N PRO A 112 0.71 5.10 13.56
CA PRO A 112 1.34 5.39 14.83
C PRO A 112 2.18 6.68 14.75
N ASP A 113 2.21 7.45 15.83
CA ASP A 113 2.95 8.73 15.90
C ASP A 113 4.46 8.59 15.67
N TRP A 114 5.01 7.38 15.80
CA TRP A 114 6.43 7.10 15.53
C TRP A 114 6.74 6.89 14.04
N ASP A 115 5.72 6.66 13.19
CA ASP A 115 5.89 6.57 11.73
C ASP A 115 5.64 7.95 11.09
N THR A 116 6.52 8.89 11.41
CA THR A 116 6.45 10.26 10.92
C THR A 116 6.96 10.43 9.49
N GLU A 117 7.67 9.43 8.95
CA GLU A 117 8.37 9.53 7.67
C GLU A 117 7.51 9.04 6.50
N PHE A 118 6.75 7.95 6.68
CA PHE A 118 6.02 7.31 5.59
C PHE A 118 4.51 7.31 5.77
N GLY A 119 4.02 7.57 6.99
CA GLY A 119 2.58 7.60 7.29
C GLY A 119 1.88 6.29 6.93
N GLN A 120 2.54 5.16 7.17
CA GLN A 120 2.02 3.84 6.83
C GLN A 120 0.93 3.45 7.82
N ALA A 121 0.00 2.62 7.35
CA ALA A 121 -0.96 1.98 8.22
C ALA A 121 -0.29 0.78 8.92
N TRP A 122 -0.62 0.56 10.17
CA TRP A 122 -0.16 -0.59 10.96
C TRP A 122 -1.37 -1.34 11.47
N VAL A 123 -1.27 -2.68 11.50
CA VAL A 123 -2.25 -3.51 12.18
C VAL A 123 -1.87 -3.57 13.65
N GLU A 124 -2.77 -3.09 14.50
CA GLU A 124 -2.64 -3.23 15.95
C GLU A 124 -3.49 -4.42 16.41
N PHE A 125 -2.91 -5.26 17.26
CA PHE A 125 -3.61 -6.32 17.98
C PHE A 125 -3.27 -6.26 19.47
N ARG A 126 -4.30 -6.14 20.33
CA ARG A 126 -4.14 -6.05 21.80
C ARG A 126 -3.16 -4.96 22.24
N GLY A 127 -3.13 -3.82 21.54
CA GLY A 127 -2.25 -2.69 21.83
C GLY A 127 -0.81 -2.82 21.30
N GLY A 128 -0.47 -3.93 20.62
CA GLY A 128 0.81 -4.14 19.98
C GLY A 128 0.73 -3.96 18.46
N CYS A 129 1.75 -3.33 17.89
CA CYS A 129 2.01 -3.33 16.45
C CYS A 129 3.32 -4.10 16.22
N HIS A 130 3.33 -5.01 15.26
CA HIS A 130 4.50 -5.82 14.90
C HIS A 130 4.62 -5.89 13.38
N GLY A 131 5.80 -6.26 12.90
CA GLY A 131 6.01 -6.47 11.47
C GLY A 131 6.41 -5.21 10.70
N GLN A 132 5.92 -5.11 9.46
CA GLN A 132 6.10 -3.96 8.58
C GLN A 132 4.82 -3.14 8.45
N GLY A 133 4.98 -1.84 8.20
CA GLY A 133 3.86 -0.96 7.90
C GLY A 133 3.32 -1.19 6.48
N ILE A 134 2.01 -1.00 6.33
CA ILE A 134 1.27 -1.09 5.08
C ILE A 134 1.29 0.29 4.41
N ARG A 135 1.97 0.36 3.26
CA ARG A 135 2.01 1.58 2.45
C ARG A 135 0.59 1.95 1.96
N PRO A 136 0.23 3.25 1.90
CA PRO A 136 -1.10 3.68 1.46
C PRO A 136 -1.54 3.10 0.11
N SER A 137 -0.60 2.98 -0.84
CA SER A 137 -0.84 2.48 -2.19
C SER A 137 -1.41 1.05 -2.25
N PHE A 138 -1.23 0.24 -1.21
CA PHE A 138 -1.88 -1.08 -1.12
C PHE A 138 -3.40 -0.98 -0.96
N GLY A 139 -3.94 0.13 -0.45
CA GLY A 139 -5.39 0.37 -0.37
C GLY A 139 -6.04 0.76 -1.70
N SER A 140 -5.27 0.87 -2.79
CA SER A 140 -5.79 1.23 -4.12
C SER A 140 -6.65 0.13 -4.76
N ARG A 141 -6.48 -1.13 -4.35
CA ARG A 141 -7.28 -2.28 -4.82
C ARG A 141 -7.52 -3.25 -3.68
N PHE A 142 -8.73 -3.80 -3.62
CA PHE A 142 -9.14 -4.69 -2.54
C PHE A 142 -8.31 -5.98 -2.49
N GLU A 143 -7.98 -6.57 -3.62
CA GLU A 143 -7.25 -7.85 -3.69
C GLU A 143 -5.83 -7.71 -3.11
N GLY A 144 -5.13 -6.64 -3.45
CA GLY A 144 -3.80 -6.34 -2.92
C GLY A 144 -3.85 -5.90 -1.45
N ALA A 145 -4.87 -5.14 -1.07
CA ALA A 145 -5.13 -4.79 0.33
C ALA A 145 -5.36 -6.04 1.19
N LEU A 146 -6.13 -7.01 0.71
CA LEU A 146 -6.45 -8.22 1.46
C LEU A 146 -5.21 -9.09 1.70
N GLU A 147 -4.35 -9.24 0.69
CA GLU A 147 -3.09 -9.97 0.83
C GLU A 147 -2.17 -9.33 1.88
N ILE A 148 -1.89 -8.02 1.75
CA ILE A 148 -0.95 -7.35 2.66
C ILE A 148 -1.49 -7.22 4.08
N VAL A 149 -2.81 -7.00 4.24
CA VAL A 149 -3.44 -6.95 5.56
C VAL A 149 -3.43 -8.33 6.21
N ALA A 150 -3.65 -9.40 5.45
CA ALA A 150 -3.57 -10.76 5.98
C ALA A 150 -2.15 -11.10 6.47
N ASP A 151 -1.12 -10.69 5.73
CA ASP A 151 0.29 -10.81 6.14
C ASP A 151 0.56 -10.06 7.45
N ALA A 152 0.20 -8.77 7.51
CA ALA A 152 0.41 -7.94 8.69
C ALA A 152 -0.37 -8.44 9.93
N VAL A 153 -1.62 -8.89 9.74
CA VAL A 153 -2.43 -9.51 10.80
C VAL A 153 -1.77 -10.81 11.28
N GLN A 154 -1.22 -11.61 10.37
CA GLN A 154 -0.51 -12.84 10.71
C GLN A 154 0.70 -12.56 11.59
N GLU A 155 1.55 -11.61 11.20
CA GLU A 155 2.73 -11.24 12.00
C GLU A 155 2.33 -10.74 13.39
N VAL A 156 1.41 -9.77 13.49
CA VAL A 156 1.02 -9.19 14.78
C VAL A 156 0.33 -10.20 15.69
N VAL A 157 -0.51 -11.09 15.15
CA VAL A 157 -1.16 -12.13 15.94
C VAL A 157 -0.14 -13.13 16.46
N MET A 158 0.75 -13.64 15.59
CA MET A 158 1.76 -14.63 15.95
C MET A 158 2.73 -14.11 17.02
N GLU A 159 3.20 -12.88 16.87
CA GLU A 159 4.08 -12.23 17.86
C GLU A 159 3.36 -11.97 19.20
N THR A 160 2.06 -11.65 19.16
CA THR A 160 1.29 -11.37 20.37
C THR A 160 0.93 -12.65 21.14
N ILE A 161 0.55 -13.72 20.45
CA ILE A 161 0.12 -14.98 21.09
C ILE A 161 1.24 -16.01 21.23
N TRP A 162 2.43 -15.73 20.69
CA TRP A 162 3.61 -16.61 20.73
C TRP A 162 3.34 -18.02 20.20
N THR A 163 2.46 -18.14 19.20
CA THR A 163 2.06 -19.41 18.58
C THR A 163 1.76 -19.16 17.11
N ALA A 164 2.03 -20.16 16.26
CA ALA A 164 1.72 -20.09 14.83
C ALA A 164 0.22 -19.87 14.59
N TRP A 165 -0.09 -18.96 13.68
CA TRP A 165 -1.46 -18.69 13.21
C TRP A 165 -1.43 -18.17 11.76
N PRO A 166 -2.40 -18.54 10.91
CA PRO A 166 -3.32 -19.66 11.11
C PRO A 166 -2.59 -21.00 10.94
N VAL A 167 -3.17 -22.09 11.46
CA VAL A 167 -2.55 -23.44 11.44
C VAL A 167 -3.30 -24.34 10.46
N CYS A 168 -2.56 -25.04 9.61
CA CYS A 168 -3.11 -26.03 8.68
C CYS A 168 -3.74 -27.20 9.46
N PRO A 169 -5.01 -27.57 9.18
CA PRO A 169 -5.67 -28.66 9.91
C PRO A 169 -5.03 -30.03 9.64
N GLU A 170 -4.44 -30.23 8.45
CA GLU A 170 -3.82 -31.50 8.08
C GLU A 170 -2.42 -31.68 8.69
N HIS A 171 -1.57 -30.66 8.56
CA HIS A 171 -0.14 -30.77 8.90
C HIS A 171 0.22 -30.18 10.25
N ARG A 172 -0.69 -29.41 10.88
CA ARG A 172 -0.47 -28.70 12.15
C ARG A 172 0.75 -27.75 12.11
N LEU A 173 1.02 -27.19 10.94
CA LEU A 173 2.06 -26.18 10.69
C LEU A 173 1.41 -24.82 10.48
N GLY A 174 2.14 -23.75 10.78
CA GLY A 174 1.76 -22.40 10.38
C GLY A 174 1.55 -22.31 8.87
N MET A 175 0.48 -21.67 8.45
CA MET A 175 0.21 -21.32 7.06
C MET A 175 0.85 -19.97 6.75
N HIS A 176 0.86 -19.59 5.48
CA HIS A 176 1.26 -18.27 5.02
C HIS A 176 0.18 -17.72 4.10
N VAL A 177 0.06 -16.40 4.04
CA VAL A 177 -0.69 -15.78 2.95
C VAL A 177 0.08 -15.94 1.64
N ASP A 178 -0.64 -16.10 0.54
CA ASP A 178 -0.14 -16.10 -0.83
C ASP A 178 -1.22 -15.57 -1.78
N CYS A 179 -0.87 -15.30 -3.04
CA CYS A 179 -1.80 -14.84 -4.05
C CYS A 179 -1.95 -15.86 -5.18
N ALA A 180 -3.17 -16.37 -5.37
CA ALA A 180 -3.48 -17.29 -6.45
C ALA A 180 -4.61 -16.75 -7.32
N ARG A 181 -4.32 -16.50 -8.60
CA ARG A 181 -5.28 -15.99 -9.60
C ARG A 181 -6.00 -14.72 -9.10
N GLY A 182 -5.27 -13.81 -8.46
CA GLY A 182 -5.80 -12.55 -7.94
C GLY A 182 -6.59 -12.65 -6.63
N HIS A 183 -6.54 -13.79 -5.95
CA HIS A 183 -7.19 -13.98 -4.65
C HIS A 183 -6.14 -14.25 -3.58
N ALA A 184 -6.27 -13.58 -2.43
CA ALA A 184 -5.48 -13.87 -1.25
C ALA A 184 -5.93 -15.22 -0.66
N ILE A 185 -4.96 -16.10 -0.39
CA ILE A 185 -5.19 -17.46 0.07
C ILE A 185 -4.29 -17.83 1.24
N TRP A 186 -4.77 -18.73 2.10
CA TRP A 186 -3.93 -19.41 3.08
C TRP A 186 -3.31 -20.66 2.46
N VAL A 187 -1.98 -20.73 2.49
CA VAL A 187 -1.19 -21.84 1.93
C VAL A 187 -0.43 -22.53 3.04
N CYS A 188 -0.50 -23.87 3.07
CA CYS A 188 0.38 -24.68 3.88
C CYS A 188 1.59 -25.12 3.02
N ARG A 189 2.80 -24.76 3.45
CA ARG A 189 4.06 -25.09 2.75
C ARG A 189 4.75 -26.34 3.31
N ALA A 190 3.97 -27.35 3.71
CA ALA A 190 4.50 -28.66 4.09
C ALA A 190 5.19 -29.37 2.90
N SER A 191 5.55 -30.65 3.06
CA SER A 191 6.25 -31.44 2.02
C SER A 191 5.56 -31.41 0.65
N ARG A 192 4.24 -31.21 0.61
CA ARG A 192 3.51 -30.78 -0.58
C ARG A 192 2.72 -29.51 -0.28
N SER A 193 3.12 -28.40 -0.89
CA SER A 193 2.38 -27.14 -0.78
C SER A 193 0.95 -27.29 -1.28
N HIS A 194 -0.03 -26.80 -0.52
CA HIS A 194 -1.43 -26.76 -0.92
C HIS A 194 -2.15 -25.53 -0.36
N THR A 195 -3.12 -25.06 -1.12
CA THR A 195 -4.09 -24.06 -0.67
C THR A 195 -5.05 -24.70 0.32
N VAL A 196 -5.25 -24.05 1.46
CA VAL A 196 -6.18 -24.50 2.50
C VAL A 196 -7.52 -23.78 2.39
N ALA A 197 -7.51 -22.46 2.23
CA ALA A 197 -8.72 -21.64 2.09
C ALA A 197 -8.41 -20.30 1.40
N LEU A 198 -9.47 -19.60 0.95
CA LEU A 198 -9.38 -18.16 0.72
C LEU A 198 -9.20 -17.44 2.05
N VAL A 199 -8.55 -16.27 2.04
CA VAL A 199 -8.56 -15.38 3.20
C VAL A 199 -9.99 -14.91 3.46
N GLY A 200 -10.44 -15.04 4.71
CA GLY A 200 -11.80 -14.80 5.17
C GLY A 200 -12.70 -16.02 5.19
N GLU A 201 -12.21 -17.18 4.73
CA GLU A 201 -12.96 -18.44 4.61
C GLU A 201 -12.27 -19.60 5.34
N LEU A 202 -11.46 -19.32 6.38
CA LEU A 202 -10.89 -20.42 7.18
C LEU A 202 -12.00 -21.30 7.75
N PRO A 203 -11.85 -22.63 7.68
CA PRO A 203 -12.81 -23.54 8.29
C PRO A 203 -12.76 -23.42 9.82
N ALA A 204 -13.91 -23.53 10.46
CA ALA A 204 -13.99 -23.67 11.91
C ALA A 204 -13.27 -24.94 12.37
N ARG A 205 -12.65 -24.84 13.56
CA ARG A 205 -11.99 -25.97 14.23
C ARG A 205 -12.98 -26.95 14.83
#